data_AF-A0A183BCT3-F1
#
_entry.id   AF-A0A183BCT3-F1
#
_cell.length_a   1.000
_cell.length_b   1.000
_cell.length_c   1.000
_cell.angle_alpha   90.00
_cell.angle_beta   90.00
_cell.angle_gamma   90.00
#
_symmetry.space_group_name_H-M   'P 1'
#
loop_
_entity.id
_entity.type
_entity.pdbx_description
1 polymer ?
#
loop_
_entity_poly.entity_id
_entity_poly.type
_entity_poly.pdbx_seq_one_letter_code
_entity_poly.pdbx_strand_id
1 'polypeptide(L)'
;LARLYGVDPNLSYSSLLEEFKKVLDAKRAKLQKLYKMKAGVQKIQDNATIDRRSSRATTTDVIKELNVDVQDLTQDIGDLETSLLYLKHSAVNADNPASTPTGSIINENIIDSKLAELQKALEIELQVKSGAQRLIDTYKGGNRQNASILEEAKRQYEISSNKIGFIRNQLIRVKQQSESAQQVSPLLYHDCHYKYSV
;
A
#
# COMPACT_ATOMS: atom_id res chain seq x y z
N LEU A 1 -3.23 -12.36 -6.80
CA LEU A 1 -3.74 -11.92 -5.49
C LEU A 1 -4.14 -13.09 -4.58
N ALA A 2 -5.16 -13.89 -4.91
CA ALA A 2 -5.64 -14.97 -4.04
C ALA A 2 -4.54 -15.98 -3.65
N ARG A 3 -3.80 -16.51 -4.63
CA ARG A 3 -2.65 -17.39 -4.41
C ARG A 3 -1.52 -16.77 -3.57
N LEU A 4 -1.31 -15.44 -3.67
CA LEU A 4 -0.25 -14.73 -2.93
C LEU A 4 -0.55 -14.71 -1.42
N TYR A 5 -1.84 -14.70 -1.06
CA TYR A 5 -2.31 -14.65 0.32
C TYR A 5 -2.87 -15.97 0.84
N GLY A 6 -2.66 -17.07 0.09
CA GLY A 6 -3.17 -18.39 0.46
C GLY A 6 -4.69 -18.51 0.43
N VAL A 7 -5.38 -17.63 -0.28
CA VAL A 7 -6.84 -17.68 -0.49
C VAL A 7 -7.14 -18.50 -1.74
N ASP A 8 -8.13 -19.39 -1.67
CA ASP A 8 -8.56 -20.19 -2.82
C ASP A 8 -9.15 -19.27 -3.91
N PRO A 9 -8.57 -19.23 -5.12
CA PRO A 9 -9.05 -18.37 -6.21
C PRO A 9 -10.41 -18.79 -6.77
N ASN A 10 -10.91 -20.00 -6.48
CA ASN A 10 -12.18 -20.50 -7.01
C ASN A 10 -13.39 -20.11 -6.14
N LEU A 11 -13.17 -19.39 -5.04
CA LEU A 11 -14.23 -18.94 -4.16
C LEU A 11 -15.13 -17.91 -4.84
N SER A 12 -16.39 -17.87 -4.42
CA SER A 12 -17.32 -16.79 -4.81
C SER A 12 -16.72 -15.43 -4.45
N TYR A 13 -17.04 -14.39 -5.23
CA TYR A 13 -16.52 -13.04 -4.99
C TYR A 13 -16.76 -12.55 -3.54
N SER A 14 -17.93 -12.85 -2.97
CA SER A 14 -18.25 -12.48 -1.58
C SER A 14 -17.38 -13.26 -0.57
N SER A 15 -17.19 -14.56 -0.79
CA SER A 15 -16.34 -15.41 0.07
C SER A 15 -14.86 -15.03 -0.04
N LEU A 16 -14.40 -14.67 -1.24
CA LEU A 16 -13.03 -14.25 -1.52
C LEU A 16 -12.72 -12.91 -0.84
N LEU A 17 -13.67 -11.97 -0.81
CA LEU A 17 -13.55 -10.73 -0.03
C LEU A 17 -13.46 -11.00 1.47
N GLU A 18 -14.23 -11.96 1.99
CA GLU A 18 -14.22 -12.32 3.41
C GLU A 18 -12.89 -12.96 3.82
N GLU A 19 -12.37 -13.89 3.01
CA GLU A 19 -11.06 -14.50 3.25
C GLU A 19 -9.92 -13.47 3.23
N PHE A 20 -9.93 -12.52 2.28
CA PHE A 20 -8.93 -11.44 2.29
C PHE A 20 -9.04 -10.55 3.54
N LYS A 21 -10.25 -10.27 4.05
CA LYS A 21 -10.42 -9.53 5.31
C LYS A 21 -9.85 -10.31 6.49
N LYS A 22 -10.08 -11.62 6.55
CA LYS A 22 -9.53 -12.49 7.58
C LYS A 22 -8.00 -12.50 7.56
N VAL A 23 -7.40 -12.58 6.37
CA VAL A 23 -5.94 -12.48 6.21
C VAL A 23 -5.43 -11.11 6.67
N LEU A 24 -6.12 -10.04 6.31
CA LEU A 24 -5.79 -8.68 6.74
C LEU A 24 -5.80 -8.53 8.27
N ASP A 25 -6.85 -9.02 8.92
CA ASP A 25 -6.98 -8.96 10.38
C ASP A 25 -5.92 -9.82 11.08
N ALA A 26 -5.60 -11.00 10.54
CA ALA A 26 -4.50 -11.82 11.04
C ALA A 26 -3.14 -11.11 10.96
N LYS A 27 -2.87 -10.39 9.85
CA LYS A 27 -1.64 -9.59 9.72
C LYS A 27 -1.60 -8.41 10.69
N ARG A 28 -2.72 -7.69 10.88
CA ARG A 28 -2.84 -6.63 11.90
C ARG A 28 -2.58 -7.15 13.31
N ALA A 29 -3.10 -8.32 13.65
CA ALA A 29 -2.83 -8.96 14.93
C ALA A 29 -1.34 -9.33 15.10
N LYS A 30 -0.71 -9.85 14.05
CA LYS A 30 0.74 -10.12 14.04
C LYS A 30 1.56 -8.84 14.22
N LEU A 31 1.16 -7.73 13.58
CA LEU A 31 1.82 -6.42 13.73
C LEU A 31 1.75 -5.91 15.17
N GLN A 32 0.59 -6.04 15.81
CA GLN A 32 0.46 -5.70 17.24
C GLN A 32 1.36 -6.56 18.13
N LYS A 33 1.50 -7.86 17.82
CA LYS A 33 2.40 -8.76 18.55
C LYS A 33 3.86 -8.31 18.42
N LEU A 34 4.29 -7.93 17.22
CA LEU A 34 5.65 -7.40 16.97
C LEU A 34 5.92 -6.12 17.77
N TYR A 35 4.97 -5.18 17.81
CA TYR A 35 5.11 -3.97 18.65
C TYR A 35 5.26 -4.30 20.14
N LYS A 36 4.48 -5.26 20.65
CA LYS A 36 4.59 -5.72 22.05
C LYS A 36 5.95 -6.38 22.32
N MET A 37 6.43 -7.22 21.41
CA MET A 37 7.74 -7.85 21.53
C MET A 37 8.86 -6.81 21.49
N LYS A 38 8.81 -5.87 20.55
CA LYS A 38 9.77 -4.77 20.45
C LYS A 38 9.83 -3.95 21.74
N ALA A 39 8.67 -3.60 22.30
CA ALA A 39 8.60 -2.89 23.59
C ALA A 39 9.19 -3.73 24.75
N GLY A 40 8.97 -5.05 24.74
CA GLY A 40 9.57 -5.97 25.72
C GLY A 40 11.09 -6.05 25.62
N VAL A 41 11.63 -6.21 24.40
CA VAL A 41 13.08 -6.26 24.15
C VAL A 41 13.73 -4.92 24.50
N GLN A 42 13.09 -3.79 24.19
CA GLN A 42 13.59 -2.46 24.56
C GLN A 42 13.69 -2.31 26.08
N LYS A 43 12.67 -2.74 26.84
CA LYS A 43 12.73 -2.73 28.32
C LYS A 43 13.88 -3.57 28.87
N ILE A 44 14.15 -4.73 28.28
CA ILE A 44 15.28 -5.58 28.68
C ILE A 44 16.61 -4.87 28.39
N GLN A 45 16.71 -4.22 27.22
CA GLN A 45 17.90 -3.47 26.82
C GLN A 45 18.16 -2.25 27.73
N ASP A 46 17.10 -1.52 28.10
CA ASP A 46 17.19 -0.33 28.96
C ASP A 46 17.59 -0.71 30.40
N ASN A 47 17.14 -1.87 30.89
CA ASN A 47 17.48 -2.39 32.22
C ASN A 47 18.83 -3.13 32.27
N ALA A 48 19.50 -3.35 31.13
CA ALA A 48 20.79 -4.02 31.09
C ALA A 48 21.90 -3.06 31.61
N THR A 49 22.58 -3.46 32.68
CA THR A 49 23.73 -2.72 33.21
C THR A 49 24.92 -2.74 32.24
N ILE A 50 25.79 -1.72 32.33
CA ILE A 50 26.90 -1.48 31.40
C ILE A 50 27.85 -2.69 31.26
N ASP A 51 28.00 -3.50 32.31
CA ASP A 51 28.87 -4.70 32.31
C ASP A 51 28.35 -5.85 31.44
N ARG A 52 27.08 -5.83 31.01
CA ARG A 52 26.51 -6.87 30.14
C ARG A 52 26.49 -6.43 28.67
N ARG A 53 27.63 -5.97 28.15
CA ARG A 53 27.78 -5.56 26.73
C ARG A 53 27.27 -6.61 25.73
N SER A 54 27.52 -7.90 25.98
CA SER A 54 27.06 -8.99 25.12
C SER A 54 25.52 -9.06 25.02
N SER A 55 24.78 -8.96 26.14
CA SER A 55 23.31 -8.97 26.12
C SER A 55 22.72 -7.72 25.46
N ARG A 56 23.41 -6.58 25.58
CA ARG A 56 23.00 -5.33 24.91
C ARG A 56 23.19 -5.42 23.39
N ALA A 57 24.24 -6.08 22.92
CA ALA A 57 24.45 -6.34 21.49
C ALA A 57 23.34 -7.25 20.94
N THR A 58 23.08 -8.40 21.58
CA THR A 58 22.02 -9.32 21.17
C THR A 58 20.63 -8.66 21.12
N THR A 59 20.26 -7.87 22.12
CA THR A 59 18.98 -7.14 22.12
C THR A 59 18.90 -6.07 21.03
N THR A 60 20.03 -5.44 20.67
CA THR A 60 20.09 -4.49 19.56
C THR A 60 19.78 -5.16 18.23
N ASP A 61 20.38 -6.32 17.97
CA ASP A 61 20.16 -7.06 16.73
C ASP A 61 18.72 -7.54 16.61
N VAL A 62 18.14 -8.04 17.71
CA VAL A 62 16.70 -8.40 17.77
C VAL A 62 15.80 -7.19 17.51
N ILE A 63 16.13 -6.01 18.03
CA ILE A 63 15.33 -4.78 17.75
C ILE A 63 15.40 -4.39 16.28
N LYS A 64 16.57 -4.54 15.63
CA LYS A 64 16.71 -4.28 14.19
C LYS A 64 15.85 -5.25 13.38
N GLU A 65 15.91 -6.54 13.69
CA GLU A 65 15.09 -7.57 13.05
C GLU A 65 13.60 -7.28 13.21
N LEU A 66 13.15 -6.96 14.43
CA LEU A 66 11.76 -6.58 14.70
C LEU A 66 11.32 -5.31 13.96
N ASN A 67 12.22 -4.36 13.70
CA ASN A 67 11.91 -3.16 12.92
C ASN A 67 11.69 -3.50 11.44
N VAL A 68 12.50 -4.39 10.88
CA VAL A 68 12.33 -4.87 9.50
C VAL A 68 10.99 -5.61 9.38
N ASP A 69 10.70 -6.53 10.30
CA ASP A 69 9.42 -7.26 10.32
C ASP A 69 8.20 -6.34 10.44
N VAL A 70 8.30 -5.27 11.25
CA VAL A 70 7.24 -4.25 11.38
C VAL A 70 7.05 -3.51 10.06
N GLN A 71 8.13 -3.13 9.38
CA GLN A 71 8.07 -2.42 8.11
C GLN A 71 7.43 -3.29 7.02
N ASP A 72 7.92 -4.52 6.87
CA ASP A 72 7.42 -5.48 5.86
C ASP A 72 5.94 -5.79 6.07
N LEU A 73 5.54 -6.04 7.32
CA LEU A 73 4.15 -6.37 7.63
C LEU A 73 3.22 -5.16 7.47
N THR A 74 3.71 -3.94 7.75
CA THR A 74 2.96 -2.70 7.49
C THR A 74 2.74 -2.49 6.00
N GLN A 75 3.77 -2.73 5.19
CA GLN A 75 3.67 -2.65 3.73
C GLN A 75 2.68 -3.67 3.18
N ASP A 76 2.78 -4.92 3.62
CA ASP A 76 1.90 -6.03 3.23
C ASP A 76 0.43 -5.80 3.62
N ILE A 77 0.17 -5.25 4.81
CA ILE A 77 -1.17 -4.78 5.22
C ILE A 77 -1.70 -3.72 4.24
N GLY A 78 -0.89 -2.72 3.90
CA GLY A 78 -1.28 -1.67 2.97
C GLY A 78 -1.58 -2.19 1.56
N ASP A 79 -0.81 -3.17 1.08
CA ASP A 79 -1.01 -3.80 -0.23
C ASP A 79 -2.27 -4.68 -0.26
N LEU A 80 -2.60 -5.35 0.85
CA LEU A 80 -3.86 -6.06 1.01
C LEU A 80 -5.08 -5.14 1.03
N GLU A 81 -5.04 -4.07 1.83
CA GLU A 81 -6.13 -3.08 1.92
C GLU A 81 -6.43 -2.46 0.55
N THR A 82 -5.36 -2.12 -0.17
CA THR A 82 -5.38 -1.68 -1.57
C THR A 82 -6.11 -2.67 -2.46
N SER A 83 -5.72 -3.94 -2.39
CA SER A 83 -6.27 -5.00 -3.24
C SER A 83 -7.73 -5.28 -2.92
N LEU A 84 -8.11 -5.27 -1.64
CA LEU A 84 -9.48 -5.40 -1.16
C LEU A 84 -10.37 -4.26 -1.67
N LEU A 85 -9.86 -3.02 -1.65
CA LEU A 85 -10.57 -1.85 -2.13
C LEU A 85 -10.79 -1.93 -3.65
N TYR A 86 -9.76 -2.29 -4.42
CA TYR A 86 -9.87 -2.47 -5.88
C TYR A 86 -10.87 -3.58 -6.23
N LEU A 87 -10.81 -4.69 -5.51
CA LEU A 87 -11.75 -5.79 -5.69
C LEU A 87 -13.18 -5.33 -5.43
N LYS A 88 -13.43 -4.70 -4.26
CA LYS A 88 -14.73 -4.14 -3.84
C LYS A 88 -15.35 -3.20 -4.88
N HIS A 89 -14.52 -2.42 -5.56
CA HIS A 89 -14.97 -1.43 -6.54
C HIS A 89 -14.98 -1.94 -7.99
N SER A 90 -14.20 -2.98 -8.33
CA SER A 90 -14.25 -3.61 -9.67
C SER A 90 -15.58 -4.31 -9.93
N ALA A 91 -16.23 -4.87 -8.91
CA ALA A 91 -17.58 -5.41 -9.03
C ALA A 91 -18.65 -4.34 -9.31
N VAL A 92 -18.34 -3.05 -9.09
CA VAL A 92 -19.25 -1.92 -9.37
C VAL A 92 -18.99 -1.32 -10.77
N ASN A 93 -17.84 -1.61 -11.38
CA ASN A 93 -17.39 -1.00 -12.64
C ASN A 93 -17.24 -2.00 -13.81
N ALA A 94 -17.82 -3.21 -13.71
CA ALA A 94 -17.67 -4.30 -14.69
C ALA A 94 -18.28 -4.03 -16.08
N ASP A 95 -18.56 -2.78 -16.44
CA ASP A 95 -19.01 -2.34 -17.77
C ASP A 95 -17.91 -1.74 -18.65
N ASN A 96 -16.62 -1.75 -18.26
CA ASN A 96 -15.54 -1.26 -19.14
C ASN A 96 -14.28 -2.15 -19.11
N PRO A 97 -13.92 -2.82 -20.22
CA PRO A 97 -12.73 -3.68 -20.33
C PRO A 97 -11.56 -2.95 -21.01
N ALA A 98 -10.46 -2.71 -20.28
CA ALA A 98 -9.13 -2.37 -20.80
C ALA A 98 -8.18 -2.21 -19.60
N SER A 99 -6.96 -2.75 -19.47
CA SER A 99 -6.09 -3.56 -20.34
C SER A 99 -5.02 -4.19 -19.44
N THR A 100 -4.50 -5.36 -19.83
CA THR A 100 -3.24 -5.95 -19.29
C THR A 100 -2.05 -5.40 -20.10
N PRO A 101 -0.81 -5.27 -19.55
CA PRO A 101 0.27 -6.12 -20.09
C PRO A 101 1.50 -6.42 -19.17
N THR A 102 2.32 -7.35 -19.68
CA THR A 102 3.55 -8.01 -19.23
C THR A 102 4.87 -7.27 -19.59
N GLY A 103 5.93 -7.41 -18.76
CA GLY A 103 7.29 -7.77 -19.24
C GLY A 103 8.41 -6.72 -19.48
N SER A 104 9.06 -6.26 -18.41
CA SER A 104 10.52 -6.14 -18.16
C SER A 104 11.52 -5.24 -18.93
N ILE A 105 11.26 -4.64 -20.10
CA ILE A 105 12.09 -3.50 -20.62
C ILE A 105 11.30 -2.18 -20.63
N ILE A 106 10.02 -2.30 -20.36
CA ILE A 106 9.01 -1.26 -20.38
C ILE A 106 8.95 -0.52 -19.02
N ASN A 107 9.92 -0.71 -18.11
CA ASN A 107 9.72 -0.40 -16.70
C ASN A 107 9.61 1.11 -16.40
N GLU A 108 10.48 1.97 -16.95
CA GLU A 108 10.34 3.43 -16.79
C GLU A 108 9.10 3.97 -17.50
N ASN A 109 8.88 3.57 -18.77
CA ASN A 109 7.69 3.99 -19.52
C ASN A 109 6.37 3.50 -18.90
N ILE A 110 6.35 2.30 -18.27
CA ILE A 110 5.21 1.79 -17.51
C ILE A 110 5.03 2.57 -16.22
N ILE A 111 6.11 2.87 -15.51
CA ILE A 111 6.06 3.65 -14.28
C ILE A 111 5.51 5.05 -14.59
N ASP A 112 5.98 5.69 -15.65
CA ASP A 112 5.50 7.00 -16.10
C ASP A 112 4.05 6.95 -16.59
N SER A 113 3.68 5.92 -17.38
CA SER A 113 2.29 5.70 -17.79
C SER A 113 1.38 5.48 -16.58
N LYS A 114 1.81 4.66 -15.63
CA LYS A 114 1.08 4.36 -14.39
C LYS A 114 0.96 5.60 -13.51
N LEU A 115 2.00 6.44 -13.46
CA LEU A 115 1.99 7.69 -12.72
C LEU A 115 1.00 8.67 -13.35
N ALA A 116 1.01 8.81 -14.69
CA ALA A 116 0.06 9.63 -15.44
C ALA A 116 -1.39 9.14 -15.28
N GLU A 117 -1.62 7.83 -15.33
CA GLU A 117 -2.93 7.21 -15.10
C GLU A 117 -3.42 7.48 -13.66
N LEU A 118 -2.56 7.32 -12.66
CA LEU A 118 -2.88 7.62 -11.27
C LEU A 118 -3.17 9.11 -11.06
N GLN A 119 -2.44 10.01 -11.72
CA GLN A 119 -2.72 11.44 -11.69
C GLN A 119 -4.08 11.77 -12.29
N LYS A 120 -4.40 11.20 -13.45
CA LYS A 120 -5.70 11.39 -14.10
C LYS A 120 -6.84 10.83 -13.24
N ALA A 121 -6.67 9.65 -12.67
CA ALA A 121 -7.64 9.07 -11.74
C ALA A 121 -7.83 9.95 -10.49
N LEU A 122 -6.75 10.53 -9.96
CA LEU A 122 -6.80 11.46 -8.84
C LEU A 122 -7.61 12.71 -9.18
N GLU A 123 -7.38 13.29 -10.35
CA GLU A 123 -8.11 14.46 -10.83
C GLU A 123 -9.61 14.17 -10.97
N ILE A 124 -9.97 13.03 -11.58
CA ILE A 124 -11.36 12.59 -11.72
C ILE A 124 -12.02 12.46 -10.34
N GLU A 125 -11.38 11.77 -9.39
CA GLU A 125 -11.97 11.57 -8.07
C GLU A 125 -12.06 12.87 -7.25
N LEU A 126 -11.15 13.83 -7.47
CA LEU A 126 -11.27 15.19 -6.92
C LEU A 126 -12.49 15.93 -7.50
N GLN A 127 -12.72 15.82 -8.80
CA GLN A 127 -13.90 16.40 -9.45
C GLN A 127 -15.19 15.73 -8.96
N VAL A 128 -15.22 14.40 -8.87
CA VAL A 128 -16.36 13.63 -8.32
C VAL A 128 -16.64 14.03 -6.87
N LYS A 129 -15.60 14.14 -6.02
CA LYS A 129 -15.75 14.60 -4.63
C LYS A 129 -16.33 16.01 -4.56
N SER A 130 -15.82 16.93 -5.37
CA SER A 130 -16.33 18.30 -5.43
C SER A 130 -17.79 18.36 -5.92
N GLY A 131 -18.13 17.57 -6.95
CA GLY A 131 -19.49 17.45 -7.46
C GLY A 131 -20.45 16.90 -6.41
N ALA A 132 -20.06 15.82 -5.73
CA ALA A 132 -20.83 15.26 -4.62
C ALA A 132 -21.02 16.28 -3.49
N GLN A 133 -19.97 17.03 -3.12
CA GLN A 133 -20.07 18.09 -2.11
C GLN A 133 -21.07 19.18 -2.53
N ARG A 134 -21.05 19.64 -3.80
CA ARG A 134 -22.02 20.62 -4.31
C ARG A 134 -23.45 20.10 -4.21
N LEU A 135 -23.69 18.82 -4.52
CA LEU A 135 -25.00 18.19 -4.37
C LEU A 135 -25.42 18.16 -2.89
N ILE A 136 -24.52 17.78 -1.98
CA ILE A 136 -24.78 17.82 -0.54
C ILE A 136 -25.22 19.22 -0.12
N ASP A 137 -24.47 20.25 -0.50
CA ASP A 137 -24.76 21.64 -0.12
C ASP A 137 -26.09 22.13 -0.70
N THR A 138 -26.39 21.74 -1.95
CA THR A 138 -27.65 22.08 -2.63
C THR A 138 -28.87 21.45 -1.95
N TYR A 139 -28.76 20.19 -1.52
CA TYR A 139 -29.89 19.42 -0.98
C TYR A 139 -29.94 19.37 0.56
N LYS A 140 -28.97 19.98 1.27
CA LYS A 140 -28.88 19.99 2.74
C LYS A 140 -30.13 20.55 3.44
N GLY A 141 -30.87 21.46 2.78
CA GLY A 141 -32.10 22.08 3.28
C GLY A 141 -33.36 21.69 2.50
N GLY A 142 -33.29 20.67 1.64
CA GLY A 142 -34.37 20.29 0.73
C GLY A 142 -35.52 19.50 1.38
N ASN A 143 -36.69 19.54 0.74
CA ASN A 143 -37.89 18.81 1.13
C ASN A 143 -37.67 17.27 1.10
N ARG A 144 -38.53 16.47 1.75
CA ARG A 144 -38.37 14.99 1.88
C ARG A 144 -38.07 14.22 0.58
N GLN A 145 -38.48 14.74 -0.58
CA GLN A 145 -38.23 14.14 -1.89
C GLN A 145 -36.74 14.15 -2.30
N ASN A 146 -35.94 15.07 -1.74
CA ASN A 146 -34.50 15.19 -2.03
C ASN A 146 -33.63 14.33 -1.09
N ALA A 147 -34.24 13.61 -0.14
CA ALA A 147 -33.51 12.84 0.87
C ALA A 147 -32.64 11.73 0.23
N SER A 148 -33.17 11.03 -0.78
CA SER A 148 -32.43 9.99 -1.50
C SER A 148 -31.22 10.55 -2.27
N ILE A 149 -31.37 11.73 -2.89
CA ILE A 149 -30.28 12.40 -3.60
C ILE A 149 -29.20 12.85 -2.62
N LEU A 150 -29.59 13.40 -1.47
CA LEU A 150 -28.67 13.81 -0.42
C LEU A 150 -27.90 12.61 0.16
N GLU A 151 -28.58 11.49 0.38
CA GLU A 151 -27.96 10.26 0.85
C GLU A 151 -26.95 9.72 -0.16
N GLU A 152 -27.32 9.63 -1.44
CA GLU A 152 -26.40 9.17 -2.48
C GLU A 152 -25.22 10.14 -2.66
N ALA A 153 -25.45 11.45 -2.57
CA ALA A 153 -24.38 12.45 -2.64
C ALA A 153 -23.39 12.30 -1.47
N LYS A 154 -23.87 12.05 -0.24
CA LYS A 154 -23.02 11.74 0.92
C LYS A 154 -22.22 10.46 0.71
N ARG A 155 -22.87 9.41 0.22
CA ARG A 155 -22.23 8.13 -0.10
C ARG A 155 -21.12 8.33 -1.13
N GLN A 156 -21.39 9.06 -2.21
CA GLN A 156 -20.43 9.35 -3.28
C GLN A 156 -19.27 10.23 -2.79
N TYR A 157 -19.52 11.17 -1.88
CA TYR A 157 -18.48 11.97 -1.24
C TYR A 157 -17.52 11.10 -0.41
N GLU A 158 -18.05 10.19 0.40
CA GLU A 158 -17.24 9.28 1.21
C GLU A 158 -16.40 8.34 0.31
N ILE A 159 -17.03 7.76 -0.71
CA ILE A 159 -16.38 6.87 -1.68
C ILE A 159 -15.22 7.59 -2.39
N SER A 160 -15.47 8.76 -2.96
CA SER A 160 -14.44 9.54 -3.66
C SER A 160 -13.32 10.00 -2.72
N SER A 161 -13.63 10.38 -1.47
CA SER A 161 -12.62 10.74 -0.47
C SER A 161 -11.68 9.57 -0.14
N ASN A 162 -12.24 8.37 0.00
CA ASN A 162 -11.44 7.15 0.24
C ASN A 162 -10.56 6.81 -0.97
N LYS A 163 -11.10 6.95 -2.19
CA LYS A 163 -10.32 6.73 -3.43
C LYS A 163 -9.19 7.75 -3.61
N ILE A 164 -9.39 9.01 -3.27
CA ILE A 164 -8.32 10.02 -3.27
C ILE A 164 -7.18 9.62 -2.35
N GLY A 165 -7.49 9.19 -1.12
CA GLY A 165 -6.49 8.70 -0.16
C GLY A 165 -5.71 7.51 -0.72
N PHE A 166 -6.40 6.57 -1.35
CA PHE A 166 -5.80 5.41 -2.00
C PHE A 166 -4.87 5.80 -3.16
N ILE A 167 -5.35 6.60 -4.12
CA ILE A 167 -4.59 6.99 -5.31
C ILE A 167 -3.35 7.79 -4.91
N ARG A 168 -3.43 8.66 -3.89
CA ARG A 168 -2.26 9.37 -3.35
C ARG A 168 -1.20 8.42 -2.80
N ASN A 169 -1.61 7.41 -2.03
CA ASN A 169 -0.68 6.40 -1.52
C ASN A 169 -0.04 5.58 -2.66
N GLN A 170 -0.81 5.22 -3.70
CA GLN A 170 -0.26 4.56 -4.89
C GLN A 170 0.75 5.43 -5.61
N LEU A 171 0.47 6.73 -5.75
CA LEU A 171 1.36 7.68 -6.39
C LEU A 171 2.68 7.84 -5.62
N ILE A 172 2.64 7.83 -4.28
CA ILE A 172 3.84 7.78 -3.43
C ILE A 172 4.61 6.48 -3.66
N ARG A 173 3.95 5.32 -3.64
CA ARG A 173 4.59 4.01 -3.84
C ARG A 173 5.24 3.86 -5.21
N VAL A 174 4.57 4.31 -6.27
CA VAL A 174 5.11 4.28 -7.64
C VAL A 174 6.33 5.19 -7.76
N LYS A 175 6.31 6.38 -7.14
CA LYS A 175 7.48 7.28 -7.08
C LYS A 175 8.66 6.69 -6.28
N GLN A 176 8.38 6.02 -5.16
CA GLN A 176 9.42 5.32 -4.40
C GLN A 176 10.02 4.14 -5.19
N GLN A 177 9.21 3.46 -6.01
CA GLN A 177 9.67 2.40 -6.92
C GLN A 177 10.55 2.93 -8.06
N SER A 178 10.30 4.13 -8.60
CA SER A 178 11.22 4.76 -9.56
C SER A 178 12.55 5.14 -8.92
N GLU A 179 12.54 5.68 -7.71
CA GLU A 179 13.76 6.13 -7.00
C GLU A 179 14.64 4.96 -6.53
N SER A 180 14.02 3.84 -6.13
CA SER A 180 14.76 2.62 -5.71
C SER A 180 15.33 1.82 -6.88
N ALA A 181 14.74 1.89 -8.08
CA ALA A 181 15.28 1.27 -9.29
C ALA A 181 16.58 1.93 -9.80
N GLN A 182 16.87 3.17 -9.39
CA GLN A 182 18.07 3.91 -9.80
C GLN A 182 19.29 3.70 -8.89
N GLN A 183 19.16 2.94 -7.79
CA GLN A 183 20.29 2.65 -6.89
C GLN A 183 21.06 1.34 -7.19
N VAL A 184 20.70 0.58 -8.22
CA VAL A 184 21.45 -0.63 -8.62
C VAL A 184 22.10 -0.42 -9.99
N SER A 185 23.15 0.41 -10.03
CA SER A 185 24.16 0.36 -11.10
C SER A 185 25.43 -0.29 -10.54
N PRO A 186 25.95 -1.37 -11.15
CA PRO A 186 27.14 -2.07 -10.66
C PRO A 186 28.38 -1.25 -10.99
N LEU A 187 28.97 -0.58 -10.00
CA LEU A 187 30.34 -0.08 -10.12
C LEU A 187 31.32 -1.24 -9.96
N LEU A 188 31.47 -2.02 -11.03
CA LEU A 188 32.57 -2.98 -11.15
C LEU A 188 33.03 -2.99 -12.59
N TYR A 189 33.81 -1.98 -12.97
CA TYR A 189 34.89 -2.06 -13.95
C TYR A 189 35.78 -0.83 -13.73
N HIS A 190 36.89 -1.02 -13.02
CA HIS A 190 38.05 -0.17 -13.24
C HIS A 190 39.13 -1.02 -13.89
N ASP A 191 39.72 -0.41 -14.88
CA ASP A 191 40.47 -0.95 -15.99
C ASP A 191 41.67 -1.81 -15.59
N CYS A 192 41.93 -2.78 -16.46
CA CYS A 192 43.22 -3.42 -16.57
C CYS A 192 44.26 -2.37 -16.98
N HIS A 193 45.42 -2.36 -16.33
CA HIS A 193 46.77 -2.12 -16.88
C HIS A 193 47.64 -1.43 -15.83
N TYR A 194 48.63 -2.14 -15.27
CA TYR A 194 49.99 -1.60 -15.16
C TYR A 194 51.02 -2.74 -15.13
N LYS A 195 51.60 -2.95 -16.32
CA LYS A 195 53.01 -3.23 -16.65
C LYS A 195 53.75 -4.34 -15.91
N TYR A 196 54.06 -5.39 -16.68
CA TYR A 196 55.38 -6.01 -16.68
C TYR A 196 56.45 -4.94 -16.95
N SER A 197 57.51 -4.91 -16.13
CA SER A 197 58.83 -4.51 -16.59
C SER A 197 59.89 -5.24 -15.76
N VAL A 198 60.82 -5.82 -16.52
CA VAL A 198 62.08 -6.54 -16.25
C VAL A 198 62.77 -6.23 -14.93
#